data_AF-A0A411YEC6-F1
#
_entry.id   AF-A0A411YEC6-F1
#
_cell.length_a   1.000
_cell.length_b   1.000
_cell.length_c   1.000
_cell.angle_alpha   90.00
_cell.angle_beta   90.00
_cell.angle_gamma   90.00
#
_symmetry.space_group_name_H-M   'P 1'
#
loop_
_entity.id
_entity.type
_entity.pdbx_description
1 polymer ?
#
loop_
_entity_poly.entity_id
_entity_poly.type
_entity_poly.pdbx_seq_one_letter_code
_entity_poly.pdbx_strand_id
1 'polypeptide(L)'
;MRLTRLCLAVLAAAQLYTGVWALAAPASFYADFPGFGSAWVAPDGPFNHHLVVDAGAGFLATGLALAVAAAWPHWWARLVSLVAYLAHALPHLAYHVVDPPGALPPLERALSWGLLAVGAAAATALLAWTVRTRERDLAPVSRRACTCPPDPTSGPRTRA
;
A
#
# COMPACT_ATOMS: atom_id res chain seq x y z
N MET A 1 -11.77 -7.22 -7.39
CA MET A 1 -12.21 -7.30 -5.98
C MET A 1 -11.43 -8.33 -5.18
N ARG A 2 -11.38 -9.63 -5.55
CA ARG A 2 -10.63 -10.66 -4.79
C ARG A 2 -9.10 -10.43 -4.78
N LEU A 3 -8.50 -10.14 -5.94
CA LEU A 3 -7.07 -9.88 -6.05
C LEU A 3 -6.62 -8.66 -5.22
N THR A 4 -7.33 -7.54 -5.30
CA THR A 4 -7.06 -6.35 -4.47
C THR A 4 -7.02 -6.67 -2.98
N ARG A 5 -7.99 -7.45 -2.48
CA ARG A 5 -8.03 -7.87 -1.07
C ARG A 5 -6.86 -8.77 -0.72
N LEU A 6 -6.50 -9.70 -1.61
CA LEU A 6 -5.33 -10.56 -1.41
C LEU A 6 -4.04 -9.75 -1.34
N CYS A 7 -3.83 -8.82 -2.27
CA CYS A 7 -2.64 -7.96 -2.24
C CYS A 7 -2.57 -7.11 -0.97
N LEU A 8 -3.69 -6.50 -0.54
CA LEU A 8 -3.75 -5.76 0.73
C LEU A 8 -3.46 -6.67 1.93
N ALA A 9 -3.98 -7.90 1.93
CA ALA A 9 -3.74 -8.86 3.00
C ALA A 9 -2.28 -9.31 3.06
N VAL A 10 -1.62 -9.50 1.91
CA VAL A 10 -0.19 -9.83 1.84
C VAL A 10 0.66 -8.67 2.38
N LEU A 11 0.39 -7.44 1.96
CA LEU A 11 1.07 -6.25 2.49
C LEU A 11 0.83 -6.10 4.00
N ALA A 12 -0.41 -6.30 4.45
CA ALA A 12 -0.75 -6.28 5.87
C ALA A 12 0.01 -7.33 6.66
N ALA A 13 0.05 -8.58 6.19
CA ALA A 13 0.74 -9.67 6.85
C ALA A 13 2.24 -9.39 7.03
N ALA A 14 2.89 -8.83 6.00
CA ALA A 14 4.30 -8.44 6.10
C ALA A 14 4.53 -7.37 7.17
N GLN A 15 3.72 -6.30 7.18
CA GLN A 15 3.84 -5.23 8.17
C GLN A 15 3.49 -5.69 9.59
N LEU A 16 2.47 -6.52 9.75
CA LEU A 16 2.08 -7.08 11.04
C LEU A 16 3.15 -8.03 11.57
N TYR A 17 3.73 -8.87 10.72
CA TYR A 17 4.85 -9.74 11.08
C TYR A 17 6.02 -8.93 11.65
N THR A 18 6.48 -7.91 10.91
CA THR A 18 7.56 -7.03 11.34
C THR A 18 7.22 -6.28 12.64
N GLY A 19 6.05 -5.64 12.69
CA GLY A 19 5.63 -4.82 13.81
C GLY A 19 5.40 -5.62 15.09
N VAL A 20 4.72 -6.76 15.01
CA VAL A 20 4.48 -7.63 16.17
C VAL A 20 5.79 -8.19 16.71
N TRP A 21 6.73 -8.62 15.85
CA TRP A 21 8.02 -9.12 16.31
C TRP A 21 8.84 -8.02 17.00
N ALA A 22 8.94 -6.84 16.39
CA ALA A 22 9.67 -5.70 16.96
C ALA A 22 9.11 -5.26 18.32
N LEU A 23 7.79 -5.36 18.53
CA LEU A 23 7.15 -5.00 19.80
C LEU A 23 7.21 -6.10 20.86
N ALA A 24 7.02 -7.37 20.46
CA ALA A 24 6.96 -8.49 21.39
C ALA A 24 8.34 -9.00 21.82
N ALA A 25 9.34 -8.92 20.94
CA ALA A 25 10.71 -9.33 21.21
C ALA A 25 11.73 -8.40 20.53
N PRO A 26 11.89 -7.15 21.02
CA PRO A 26 12.72 -6.12 20.37
C PRO A 26 14.17 -6.54 20.13
N ALA A 27 14.79 -7.21 21.11
CA ALA A 27 16.18 -7.65 21.02
C ALA A 27 16.37 -8.76 19.97
N SER A 28 15.43 -9.71 19.88
CA SER A 28 15.46 -10.76 18.85
C SER A 28 15.16 -10.18 17.47
N PHE A 29 14.19 -9.26 17.36
CA PHE A 29 13.95 -8.56 16.09
C PHE A 29 15.21 -7.85 15.59
N TYR A 30 15.90 -7.11 16.47
CA TYR A 30 17.13 -6.42 16.11
C TYR A 30 18.24 -7.37 15.65
N ALA A 31 18.41 -8.50 16.34
CA ALA A 31 19.48 -9.46 16.07
C ALA A 31 19.19 -10.36 14.85
N ASP A 32 17.94 -10.75 14.67
CA ASP A 32 17.58 -11.91 13.84
C ASP A 32 16.62 -11.58 12.69
N PHE A 33 16.09 -10.36 12.56
CA PHE A 33 15.17 -10.03 11.46
C PHE A 33 15.90 -10.10 10.09
N PRO A 34 15.28 -10.66 9.04
CA PRO A 34 13.91 -11.15 8.88
C PRO A 34 13.71 -12.65 9.22
N GLY A 35 14.63 -13.23 9.96
CA GLY A 35 14.71 -14.65 10.27
C GLY A 35 15.73 -15.37 9.39
N PHE A 36 15.72 -16.69 9.43
CA PHE A 36 16.53 -17.57 8.56
C PHE A 36 18.05 -17.36 8.66
N GLY A 37 18.54 -16.85 9.79
CA GLY A 37 19.96 -16.59 10.04
C GLY A 37 20.47 -15.26 9.45
N SER A 38 19.57 -14.41 8.95
CA SER A 38 19.90 -13.05 8.50
C SER A 38 19.76 -12.03 9.63
N ALA A 39 20.43 -10.88 9.48
CA ALA A 39 20.39 -9.78 10.44
C ALA A 39 20.36 -8.45 9.70
N TRP A 40 19.18 -8.02 9.25
CA TRP A 40 19.01 -6.82 8.42
C TRP A 40 18.98 -5.52 9.22
N VAL A 41 18.77 -5.58 10.55
CA VAL A 41 18.62 -4.39 11.41
C VAL A 41 19.93 -4.08 12.15
N ALA A 42 20.57 -5.08 12.76
CA ALA A 42 21.81 -4.89 13.52
C ALA A 42 22.98 -4.19 12.77
N PRO A 43 23.12 -4.33 11.44
CA PRO A 43 24.14 -3.61 10.68
C PRO A 43 24.02 -2.08 10.71
N ASP A 44 22.86 -1.51 11.03
CA ASP A 44 22.59 -0.07 10.97
C ASP A 44 22.97 0.69 12.26
N GLY A 45 23.63 0.02 13.20
CA GLY A 45 24.16 0.63 14.41
C GLY A 45 23.66 -0.03 15.69
N PRO A 46 24.09 0.46 16.87
CA PRO A 46 23.85 -0.23 18.15
C PRO A 46 22.37 -0.30 18.51
N PHE A 47 21.99 -1.38 19.21
CA PHE A 47 20.63 -1.60 19.68
C PHE A 47 20.12 -0.43 20.54
N ASN A 48 18.97 0.10 20.14
CA ASN A 48 18.21 1.06 20.91
C ASN A 48 16.77 0.56 21.07
N HIS A 49 16.40 0.17 22.28
CA HIS A 49 15.08 -0.38 22.57
C HIS A 49 13.93 0.56 22.18
N HIS A 50 14.07 1.86 22.45
CA HIS A 50 13.04 2.85 22.14
C HIS A 50 12.82 2.95 20.63
N LEU A 51 13.90 3.05 19.85
CA LEU A 51 13.80 3.14 18.39
C LEU A 51 13.21 1.87 17.76
N VAL A 52 13.56 0.69 18.27
CA VAL A 52 12.98 -0.58 17.79
C VAL A 52 11.48 -0.63 18.07
N VAL A 53 11.05 -0.23 19.26
CA VAL A 53 9.62 -0.19 19.63
C VAL A 53 8.86 0.83 18.79
N ASP A 54 9.40 2.03 18.57
CA ASP A 54 8.77 3.06 17.74
C ASP A 54 8.62 2.61 16.28
N ALA A 55 9.69 2.03 15.71
CA ALA A 55 9.65 1.45 14.38
C ALA A 55 8.59 0.32 14.31
N GLY A 56 8.59 -0.58 15.28
CA GLY A 56 7.62 -1.67 15.42
C GLY A 56 6.18 -1.18 15.49
N ALA A 57 5.91 -0.12 16.26
CA ALA A 57 4.60 0.52 16.35
C ALA A 57 4.16 1.11 15.00
N GLY A 58 5.09 1.73 14.25
CA GLY A 58 4.83 2.22 12.89
C GLY A 58 4.46 1.11 11.90
N PHE A 59 5.21 0.00 11.92
CA PHE A 59 4.89 -1.19 11.12
C PHE A 59 3.52 -1.76 11.49
N LEU A 60 3.25 -1.94 12.79
CA LEU A 60 1.96 -2.43 13.28
C LEU A 60 0.81 -1.52 12.81
N ALA A 61 0.95 -0.20 12.94
CA ALA A 61 -0.07 0.76 12.55
C ALA A 61 -0.42 0.66 11.05
N THR A 62 0.59 0.63 10.17
CA THR A 62 0.36 0.49 8.72
C THR A 62 -0.21 -0.89 8.37
N GLY A 63 0.25 -1.95 9.04
CA GLY A 63 -0.28 -3.31 8.87
C GLY A 63 -1.75 -3.42 9.26
N LEU A 64 -2.16 -2.82 10.38
CA LEU A 64 -3.55 -2.79 10.82
C LEU A 64 -4.44 -2.01 9.85
N ALA A 65 -3.99 -0.85 9.35
CA ALA A 65 -4.75 -0.09 8.34
C ALA A 65 -5.00 -0.95 7.08
N LEU A 66 -3.95 -1.60 6.55
CA LEU A 66 -4.07 -2.49 5.40
C LEU A 66 -4.98 -3.70 5.68
N ALA A 67 -4.89 -4.29 6.87
CA ALA A 67 -5.76 -5.40 7.29
C ALA A 67 -7.24 -4.97 7.32
N VAL A 68 -7.53 -3.78 7.86
CA VAL A 68 -8.88 -3.19 7.84
C VAL A 68 -9.35 -3.00 6.39
N ALA A 69 -8.52 -2.47 5.50
CA ALA A 69 -8.87 -2.30 4.09
C ALA A 69 -9.09 -3.64 3.34
N ALA A 70 -8.40 -4.71 3.75
CA ALA A 70 -8.59 -6.06 3.22
C ALA A 70 -9.89 -6.72 3.71
N ALA A 71 -10.25 -6.49 4.98
CA ALA A 71 -11.45 -7.01 5.62
C ALA A 71 -12.72 -6.23 5.22
N TRP A 72 -12.62 -4.91 5.12
CA TRP A 72 -13.72 -4.01 4.81
C TRP A 72 -13.52 -3.36 3.43
N PRO A 73 -14.16 -3.85 2.37
CA PRO A 73 -13.90 -3.44 0.98
C PRO A 73 -14.49 -2.07 0.60
N HIS A 74 -14.46 -1.11 1.52
CA HIS A 74 -14.88 0.27 1.28
C HIS A 74 -13.76 1.08 0.61
N TRP A 75 -14.12 1.97 -0.32
CA TRP A 75 -13.13 2.70 -1.13
C TRP A 75 -12.27 3.65 -0.28
N TRP A 76 -12.86 4.36 0.70
CA TRP A 76 -12.12 5.20 1.64
C TRP A 76 -11.12 4.39 2.49
N ALA A 77 -11.51 3.20 2.96
CA ALA A 77 -10.63 2.34 3.73
C ALA A 77 -9.39 1.95 2.91
N ARG A 78 -9.57 1.59 1.63
CA ARG A 78 -8.44 1.33 0.71
C ARG A 78 -7.59 2.57 0.49
N LEU A 79 -8.20 3.71 0.18
CA LEU A 79 -7.48 4.95 -0.12
C LEU A 79 -6.59 5.36 1.06
N VAL A 80 -7.19 5.53 2.24
CA VAL A 80 -6.48 6.00 3.44
C VAL A 80 -5.38 5.01 3.83
N SER A 81 -5.65 3.71 3.79
CA SER A 81 -4.66 2.69 4.18
C SER A 81 -3.48 2.62 3.21
N LEU A 82 -3.73 2.76 1.90
CA LEU A 82 -2.66 2.78 0.89
C LEU A 82 -1.82 4.05 0.99
N VAL A 83 -2.44 5.21 1.23
CA VAL A 83 -1.73 6.47 1.47
C VAL A 83 -0.87 6.37 2.73
N ALA A 84 -1.43 5.88 3.84
CA ALA A 84 -0.69 5.69 5.09
C ALA A 84 0.48 4.71 4.93
N TYR A 85 0.27 3.58 4.25
CA TYR A 85 1.33 2.63 3.95
C TYR A 85 2.44 3.27 3.10
N LEU A 86 2.09 4.00 2.04
CA LEU A 86 3.09 4.65 1.17
C LEU A 86 3.86 5.77 1.89
N ALA A 87 3.21 6.50 2.80
CA ALA A 87 3.87 7.50 3.63
C ALA A 87 4.95 6.91 4.55
N HIS A 88 4.83 5.62 4.90
CA HIS A 88 5.88 4.88 5.60
C HIS A 88 6.87 4.21 4.63
N ALA A 89 6.36 3.51 3.60
CA ALA A 89 7.17 2.67 2.73
C ALA A 89 8.13 3.47 1.84
N LEU A 90 7.72 4.65 1.35
CA LEU A 90 8.56 5.45 0.46
C LEU A 90 9.77 6.06 1.17
N PRO A 91 9.64 6.75 2.33
CA PRO A 91 10.82 7.19 3.08
C PRO A 91 11.72 6.03 3.51
N HIS A 92 11.14 4.90 3.91
CA HIS A 92 11.91 3.72 4.31
C HIS A 92 12.71 3.12 3.14
N LEU A 93 12.08 2.96 1.97
CA LEU A 93 12.80 2.55 0.75
C LEU A 93 13.90 3.54 0.37
N ALA A 94 13.61 4.85 0.47
CA ALA A 94 14.59 5.88 0.17
C ALA A 94 15.81 5.80 1.10
N TYR A 95 15.62 5.57 2.40
CA TYR A 95 16.71 5.33 3.35
C TYR A 95 17.61 4.19 2.89
N HIS A 96 17.04 3.03 2.59
CA HIS A 96 17.80 1.85 2.14
C HIS A 96 18.59 2.08 0.85
N VAL A 97 18.08 2.91 -0.07
CA VAL A 97 18.74 3.22 -1.34
C VAL A 97 19.85 4.26 -1.18
N VAL A 98 19.63 5.28 -0.34
CA VAL A 98 20.56 6.41 -0.15
C VAL A 98 21.67 6.08 0.85
N ASP A 99 21.36 5.31 1.89
CA ASP A 99 22.28 4.91 2.96
C ASP A 99 22.27 3.38 3.11
N PRO A 100 22.90 2.65 2.18
CA PRO A 100 22.97 1.19 2.25
C PRO A 100 23.68 0.73 3.52
N PRO A 101 23.16 -0.28 4.25
CA PRO A 101 23.90 -0.90 5.34
C PRO A 101 25.18 -1.51 4.78
N GLY A 102 26.34 -0.92 5.11
CA GLY A 102 27.63 -1.31 4.54
C GLY A 102 28.04 -2.75 4.88
N ALA A 103 27.53 -3.28 6.00
CA ALA A 103 27.88 -4.60 6.51
C ALA A 103 26.97 -5.75 6.02
N LEU A 104 25.92 -5.49 5.22
CA LEU A 104 25.06 -6.55 4.70
C LEU A 104 25.67 -7.26 3.47
N PRO A 105 25.58 -8.60 3.38
CA PRO A 105 25.93 -9.34 2.17
C PRO A 105 25.13 -8.85 0.94
N PRO A 106 25.68 -8.90 -0.29
CA PRO A 106 25.01 -8.37 -1.47
C PRO A 106 23.62 -8.93 -1.74
N LEU A 107 23.41 -10.23 -1.53
CA LEU A 107 22.11 -10.87 -1.70
C LEU A 107 21.09 -10.35 -0.68
N GLU A 108 21.48 -10.27 0.60
CA GLU A 108 20.58 -9.79 1.66
C GLU A 108 20.18 -8.33 1.44
N ARG A 109 21.15 -7.49 1.03
CA ARG A 109 20.88 -6.10 0.65
C ARG A 109 19.91 -6.03 -0.54
N ALA A 110 20.11 -6.84 -1.58
CA ALA A 110 19.20 -6.87 -2.73
C ALA A 110 17.79 -7.34 -2.35
N LEU A 111 17.66 -8.33 -1.45
CA LEU A 111 16.38 -8.80 -0.95
C LEU A 111 15.66 -7.74 -0.10
N SER A 112 16.37 -7.06 0.80
CA SER A 112 15.83 -5.95 1.59
C SER A 112 15.22 -4.88 0.69
N TRP A 113 15.99 -4.38 -0.28
CA TRP A 113 15.53 -3.35 -1.20
C TRP A 113 14.42 -3.83 -2.13
N GLY A 114 14.57 -5.03 -2.67
CA GLY A 114 13.63 -5.62 -3.61
C GLY A 114 12.25 -5.81 -3.00
N LEU A 115 12.17 -6.30 -1.77
CA LEU A 115 10.91 -6.48 -1.05
C LEU A 115 10.23 -5.13 -0.77
N LEU A 116 10.98 -4.11 -0.34
CA LEU A 116 10.46 -2.76 -0.13
C LEU A 116 9.96 -2.14 -1.44
N ALA A 117 10.73 -2.25 -2.52
CA ALA A 117 10.37 -1.72 -3.83
C ALA A 117 9.12 -2.38 -4.41
N VAL A 118 9.01 -3.71 -4.30
CA VAL A 118 7.82 -4.47 -4.73
C VAL A 118 6.60 -4.06 -3.91
N GLY A 119 6.72 -3.92 -2.59
CA GLY A 119 5.65 -3.46 -1.72
C GLY A 119 5.14 -2.07 -2.08
N ALA A 120 6.06 -1.11 -2.25
CA ALA A 120 5.74 0.25 -2.65
C ALA A 120 5.10 0.33 -4.04
N ALA A 121 5.63 -0.42 -5.02
CA ALA A 121 5.07 -0.49 -6.37
C ALA A 121 3.65 -1.11 -6.38
N ALA A 122 3.45 -2.20 -5.63
CA ALA A 122 2.14 -2.83 -5.49
C ALA A 122 1.12 -1.86 -4.87
N ALA A 123 1.48 -1.18 -3.78
CA ALA A 123 0.60 -0.21 -3.14
C ALA A 123 0.27 0.98 -4.05
N THR A 124 1.24 1.47 -4.80
CA THR A 124 1.04 2.54 -5.80
C THR A 124 0.09 2.11 -6.90
N ALA A 125 0.27 0.90 -7.44
CA ALA A 125 -0.62 0.34 -8.45
C ALA A 125 -2.05 0.15 -7.92
N LEU A 126 -2.20 -0.35 -6.69
CA LEU A 126 -3.50 -0.49 -6.03
C LEU A 126 -4.18 0.85 -5.76
N LEU A 127 -3.40 1.88 -5.42
CA LEU A 127 -3.91 3.23 -5.18
C LEU A 127 -4.43 3.83 -6.49
N ALA A 128 -3.60 3.80 -7.54
CA ALA A 128 -3.99 4.25 -8.88
C ALA A 128 -5.21 3.51 -9.40
N TRP A 129 -5.28 2.18 -9.20
CA TRP A 129 -6.46 1.39 -9.52
C TRP A 129 -7.69 1.85 -8.75
N THR A 130 -7.56 2.05 -7.43
CA THR A 130 -8.67 2.49 -6.57
C THR A 130 -9.24 3.83 -7.03
N VAL A 131 -8.38 4.82 -7.30
CA VAL A 131 -8.80 6.14 -7.81
C VAL A 131 -9.49 6.03 -9.17
N ARG A 132 -8.87 5.33 -10.14
CA ARG A 132 -9.44 5.16 -11.49
C ARG A 132 -10.80 4.46 -11.49
N THR A 133 -10.98 3.43 -10.66
CA THR A 133 -12.30 2.77 -10.54
C THR A 133 -13.34 3.71 -9.96
N ARG A 134 -12.96 4.55 -9.00
CA ARG A 134 -13.90 5.49 -8.38
C ARG A 134 -14.30 6.61 -9.34
N GLU A 135 -13.37 7.12 -10.13
CA GLU A 135 -13.66 8.12 -11.18
C GLU A 135 -14.62 7.55 -12.23
N ARG A 136 -14.42 6.28 -12.66
CA ARG A 136 -15.34 5.61 -13.60
C ARG A 136 -16.75 5.46 -13.04
N ASP A 137 -16.89 5.15 -11.75
CA ASP A 137 -18.20 5.02 -11.09
C ASP A 137 -18.91 6.38 -10.92
N LEU A 138 -18.15 7.47 -10.85
CA LEU A 138 -18.65 8.85 -10.69
C LEU A 138 -18.85 9.58 -12.02
N ALA A 139 -18.17 9.15 -13.08
CA ALA A 139 -18.33 9.72 -14.41
C ALA A 139 -19.82 9.66 -14.77
N PRO A 140 -20.45 10.79 -15.15
CA PRO A 140 -21.86 10.79 -15.49
C PRO A 140 -22.07 9.75 -16.59
N VAL A 141 -22.97 8.80 -16.35
CA VAL A 141 -23.46 7.88 -17.39
C VAL A 141 -23.77 8.77 -18.58
N SER A 142 -22.90 8.72 -19.60
CA SER A 142 -23.01 9.61 -20.72
C SER A 142 -24.44 9.47 -21.21
N ARG A 143 -25.09 10.62 -21.39
CA ARG A 143 -26.42 10.79 -21.95
C ARG A 143 -26.63 9.71 -23.02
N ARG A 144 -27.16 8.53 -22.66
CA ARG A 144 -27.97 7.77 -23.60
C ARG A 144 -29.03 8.78 -23.92
N ALA A 145 -28.93 9.33 -25.12
CA ALA A 145 -29.84 10.35 -25.59
C ALA A 145 -31.21 9.90 -25.13
N CYS A 146 -31.78 10.61 -24.14
CA CYS A 146 -33.22 10.71 -24.07
C CYS A 146 -33.53 11.38 -25.40
N THR A 147 -33.64 10.58 -26.46
CA THR A 147 -34.35 10.96 -27.66
C THR A 147 -35.73 11.26 -27.11
N CYS A 148 -35.99 12.54 -26.84
CA CYS A 148 -37.37 12.98 -26.75
C CYS A 148 -38.04 12.42 -28.02
N PRO A 149 -39.14 11.68 -27.89
CA PRO A 149 -39.91 11.31 -29.05
C PRO A 149 -40.16 12.58 -29.88
N PRO A 150 -40.05 12.53 -31.21
CA PRO A 150 -40.36 13.69 -32.03
C PRO A 150 -41.77 14.16 -31.71
N ASP A 151 -41.94 15.47 -31.55
CA ASP A 151 -43.23 16.09 -31.29
C ASP A 151 -44.20 15.73 -32.43
N PRO A 152 -45.33 15.05 -32.15
CA PRO A 152 -46.28 14.65 -33.19
C PRO A 152 -46.95 15.85 -33.89
N THR A 153 -46.75 17.08 -33.42
CA THR A 153 -47.38 18.29 -33.97
C THR A 153 -46.54 19.01 -35.04
N SER A 154 -45.32 18.57 -35.35
CA SER A 154 -44.51 19.20 -36.40
C SER A 154 -44.98 18.78 -37.81
N GLY A 155 -46.07 19.38 -38.28
CA GLY A 155 -46.53 19.27 -39.67
C GLY A 155 -45.56 19.92 -40.67
N PRO A 156 -45.64 19.56 -41.97
CA PRO A 156 -44.74 20.07 -43.00
C PRO A 156 -44.92 21.58 -43.19
N ARG A 157 -43.86 22.35 -42.91
CA ARG A 157 -43.82 23.78 -43.25
C ARG A 157 -43.64 23.89 -44.76
N THR A 158 -44.72 24.20 -45.48
CA THR A 158 -44.67 24.63 -46.86
C THR A 158 -43.96 25.97 -46.93
N ARG A 159 -42.81 26.02 -47.60
CA ARG A 159 -42.14 27.28 -47.96
C ARG A 159 -42.84 27.86 -49.18
N ALA A 160 -43.32 29.09 -49.07
CA ALA A 160 -43.72 29.94 -50.18
C ALA A 160 -42.50 30.66 -50.75
#